data_AF-A0A928WC16-F1
#
_entry.id   AF-A0A928WC16-F1
#
_cell.length_a   1.000
_cell.length_b   1.000
_cell.length_c   1.000
_cell.angle_alpha   90.00
_cell.angle_beta   90.00
_cell.angle_gamma   90.00
#
_symmetry.space_group_name_H-M   'P 1'
#
loop_
_entity.id
_entity.type
_entity.pdbx_description
1 polymer ?
#
loop_
_entity_poly.entity_id
_entity_poly.type
_entity_poly.pdbx_seq_one_letter_code
_entity_poly.pdbx_strand_id
1 'polypeptide(L)'
;MATLRSFIINDFIFIIQGGRHRQTISYGKSPNLNLSPRETLAQEVWDVRSIYLRQGLYNREIRKSLQGLIKLNKLTWQYIFDKVGTNQ
;
A
#
# COMPACT_ATOMS: atom_id res chain seq x y z
N MET A 1 10.98 18.14 0.85
CA MET A 1 9.71 17.73 1.50
C MET A 1 9.03 16.71 0.61
N ALA A 2 9.38 15.42 0.77
CA ALA A 2 8.74 14.35 0.01
C ALA A 2 7.34 14.10 0.58
N THR A 3 6.31 14.54 -0.14
CA THR A 3 4.91 14.34 0.23
C THR A 3 4.59 12.84 0.27
N LEU A 4 3.69 12.38 1.15
CA LEU A 4 3.12 11.01 1.21
C LEU A 4 2.80 10.42 -0.19
N ARG A 5 2.52 11.31 -1.15
CA ARG A 5 2.41 11.16 -2.61
C ARG A 5 3.49 10.28 -3.27
N SER A 6 4.73 10.27 -2.79
CA SER A 6 5.84 9.53 -3.41
C SER A 6 6.11 8.18 -2.74
N PHE A 7 5.62 7.95 -1.52
CA PHE A 7 6.15 6.89 -0.66
C PHE A 7 5.39 5.58 -0.68
N ILE A 8 4.05 5.60 -0.78
CA ILE A 8 3.28 4.35 -0.89
C ILE A 8 3.27 3.83 -2.34
N ILE A 9 3.28 4.73 -3.33
CA ILE A 9 3.18 4.37 -4.75
C ILE A 9 4.46 3.72 -5.27
N ASN A 10 5.66 4.22 -4.93
CA ASN A 10 6.92 3.67 -5.46
C ASN A 10 7.22 2.25 -4.93
N ASP A 11 6.92 1.94 -3.67
CA ASP A 11 7.08 0.58 -3.12
C ASP A 11 6.02 -0.40 -3.66
N PHE A 12 4.81 0.08 -3.97
CA PHE A 12 3.78 -0.74 -4.61
C PHE A 12 4.10 -1.08 -6.07
N ILE A 13 4.72 -0.16 -6.82
CA ILE A 13 5.10 -0.37 -8.23
C ILE A 13 6.03 -1.59 -8.40
N PHE A 14 6.87 -1.90 -7.41
CA PHE A 14 7.79 -3.04 -7.50
C PHE A 14 7.08 -4.40 -7.46
N ILE A 15 6.00 -4.54 -6.70
CA ILE A 15 5.20 -5.78 -6.64
C ILE A 15 4.27 -5.87 -7.85
N ILE A 16 3.76 -4.73 -8.31
CA ILE A 16 2.84 -4.64 -9.44
C ILE A 16 3.61 -4.28 -10.72
N GLN A 17 4.64 -5.05 -11.07
CA GLN A 17 5.31 -4.88 -12.37
C GLN A 17 4.35 -5.25 -13.53
N GLY A 18 4.31 -4.40 -14.55
CA GLY A 18 3.53 -4.60 -15.78
C GLY A 18 2.11 -4.02 -15.76
N GLY A 19 1.24 -4.47 -16.67
CA GLY A 19 -0.11 -3.93 -16.89
C GLY A 19 -1.07 -4.00 -15.69
N ARG A 20 -0.69 -4.69 -14.60
CA ARG A 20 -1.48 -4.81 -13.37
C ARG A 20 -1.51 -3.51 -12.56
N HIS A 21 -0.51 -2.63 -12.72
CA HIS A 21 -0.54 -1.31 -12.08
C HIS A 21 -1.74 -0.47 -12.57
N ARG A 22 -2.20 -0.72 -13.80
CA ARG A 22 -3.41 -0.06 -14.35
C ARG A 22 -4.72 -0.55 -13.73
N GLN A 23 -4.68 -1.66 -12.98
CA GLN A 23 -5.86 -2.29 -12.40
C GLN A 23 -6.11 -1.86 -10.96
N THR A 24 -5.17 -1.12 -10.34
CA THR A 24 -5.34 -0.67 -8.97
C THR A 24 -6.31 0.50 -8.86
N ILE A 25 -7.02 0.59 -7.73
CA ILE A 25 -7.99 1.65 -7.44
C ILE A 25 -7.33 3.03 -7.44
N SER A 26 -6.05 3.10 -7.07
CA SER A 26 -5.21 4.31 -7.09
C SER A 26 -4.77 4.74 -8.49
N TYR A 27 -4.89 3.88 -9.50
CA TYR A 27 -4.44 4.21 -10.85
C TYR A 27 -5.23 5.37 -11.46
N GLY A 28 -4.53 6.44 -11.82
CA GLY A 28 -5.13 7.63 -12.42
C GLY A 28 -6.02 8.46 -11.48
N LYS A 29 -6.05 8.14 -10.18
CA LYS A 29 -6.83 8.89 -9.17
C LYS A 29 -5.94 9.72 -8.27
N SER A 30 -6.44 10.88 -7.87
CA SER A 30 -5.81 11.66 -6.81
C SER A 30 -5.95 10.92 -5.47
N PRO A 31 -4.92 10.93 -4.62
CA PRO A 31 -4.96 10.27 -3.32
C PRO A 31 -6.05 10.90 -2.44
N ASN A 32 -6.79 10.06 -1.73
CA ASN A 32 -7.78 10.52 -0.78
C ASN A 32 -7.08 11.01 0.49
N LEU A 33 -6.96 12.33 0.64
CA LEU A 33 -6.29 12.96 1.78
C LEU A 33 -7.07 12.84 3.10
N ASN A 34 -8.32 12.38 3.05
CA ASN A 34 -9.12 12.14 4.25
C ASN A 34 -8.79 10.81 4.94
N LEU A 35 -8.03 9.93 4.27
CA LEU A 35 -7.62 8.65 4.84
C LEU A 35 -6.32 8.79 5.62
N SER A 36 -6.25 8.16 6.78
CA SER A 36 -4.98 8.01 7.48
C SER A 36 -4.00 7.15 6.67
N PRO A 37 -2.69 7.25 6.93
CA PRO A 37 -1.68 6.38 6.32
C PRO A 37 -1.96 4.88 6.53
N ARG A 38 -2.55 4.52 7.68
CA ARG A 38 -2.99 3.14 8.01
C ARG A 38 -4.13 2.67 7.12
N GLU A 39 -5.15 3.50 6.96
CA GLU A 39 -6.30 3.19 6.11
C GLU A 39 -5.91 3.13 4.64
N THR A 40 -5.07 4.07 4.18
CA THR A 40 -4.54 4.09 2.82
C THR A 40 -3.77 2.81 2.52
N LEU A 41 -2.84 2.41 3.39
CA LEU A 41 -2.09 1.17 3.22
C LEU A 41 -3.00 -0.06 3.21
N ALA A 42 -3.99 -0.12 4.10
CA ALA A 42 -4.94 -1.24 4.15
C ALA A 42 -5.76 -1.36 2.87
N GLN A 43 -6.23 -0.22 2.33
CA GLN A 43 -7.01 -0.16 1.10
C GLN A 43 -6.21 -0.67 -0.10
N GLU A 44 -4.97 -0.20 -0.27
CA GLU A 44 -4.09 -0.61 -1.38
C GLU A 44 -3.74 -2.10 -1.29
N VAL A 45 -3.44 -2.62 -0.09
CA VAL A 45 -3.16 -4.06 0.09
C VAL A 45 -4.39 -4.90 -0.24
N TRP A 46 -5.59 -4.45 0.16
CA TRP A 46 -6.83 -5.14 -0.10
C TRP A 46 -7.17 -5.16 -1.60
N ASP A 47 -6.89 -4.06 -2.29
CA ASP A 47 -7.07 -3.95 -3.73
C ASP A 47 -6.17 -4.93 -4.50
N VAL A 48 -4.86 -4.91 -4.20
CA VAL A 48 -3.91 -5.85 -4.83
C VAL A 48 -4.29 -7.30 -4.54
N ARG A 49 -4.66 -7.61 -3.29
CA ARG A 49 -5.17 -8.94 -2.93
C ARG A 49 -6.38 -9.31 -3.80
N SER A 50 -7.31 -8.39 -4.03
CA SER A 50 -8.51 -8.61 -4.83
C SER A 50 -8.18 -8.85 -6.30
N ILE A 51 -7.17 -8.16 -6.86
CA ILE A 51 -6.67 -8.41 -8.22
C ILE A 51 -6.11 -9.83 -8.34
N TYR A 52 -5.24 -10.25 -7.42
CA TYR A 52 -4.67 -11.61 -7.43
C TYR A 52 -5.72 -12.69 -7.23
N LEU A 53 -6.71 -12.46 -6.36
CA LEU A 53 -7.84 -13.39 -6.16
C LEU A 53 -8.68 -13.52 -7.43
N ARG A 54 -9.03 -12.40 -8.08
CA ARG A 54 -9.83 -12.39 -9.31
C ARG A 54 -9.13 -13.11 -10.46
N GLN A 55 -7.80 -13.05 -10.52
CA GLN A 55 -6.99 -13.73 -11.53
C GLN A 55 -6.70 -15.20 -11.19
N GLY A 56 -7.14 -15.70 -10.03
CA GLY A 56 -6.80 -17.06 -9.57
C GLY A 56 -5.32 -17.26 -9.24
N LEU A 57 -4.56 -16.17 -9.09
CA LEU A 57 -3.11 -16.18 -8.85
C LEU A 57 -2.73 -16.01 -7.37
N TYR A 58 -3.73 -15.92 -6.48
CA TYR A 58 -3.48 -15.72 -5.06
C TYR A 58 -2.99 -17.01 -4.41
N ASN A 59 -1.68 -17.07 -4.15
CA ASN A 59 -1.01 -18.21 -3.52
C ASN A 59 -0.31 -17.81 -2.20
N ARG A 60 0.34 -18.79 -1.55
CA ARG A 60 1.04 -18.58 -0.28
C ARG A 60 2.20 -17.58 -0.39
N GLU A 61 2.86 -17.51 -1.53
CA GLU A 61 3.97 -16.57 -1.77
C GLU A 61 3.44 -15.14 -1.88
N ILE A 62 2.39 -14.90 -2.67
CA ILE A 62 1.72 -13.60 -2.75
C ILE A 62 1.25 -13.13 -1.38
N ARG A 63 0.65 -14.03 -0.59
CA ARG A 63 0.26 -13.71 0.79
C ARG A 63 1.44 -13.26 1.64
N LYS A 64 2.57 -13.97 1.58
CA LYS A 64 3.80 -13.60 2.30
C LYS A 64 4.35 -12.26 1.82
N SER A 65 4.35 -12.01 0.51
CA SER A 65 4.79 -10.74 -0.08
C SER A 65 3.93 -9.56 0.40
N LEU A 66 2.60 -9.72 0.45
CA LEU A 66 1.70 -8.68 0.97
C LEU A 66 1.92 -8.43 2.47
N GLN A 67 2.13 -9.48 3.26
CA GLN A 67 2.47 -9.33 4.68
C GLN A 67 3.83 -8.63 4.88
N GLY A 68 4.82 -8.98 4.05
CA GLY A 68 6.12 -8.33 3.99
C GLY A 68 6.00 -6.84 3.65
N LEU A 69 5.17 -6.50 2.67
CA LEU A 69 4.90 -5.12 2.28
C LEU A 69 4.32 -4.30 3.44
N ILE A 70 3.34 -4.84 4.17
CA ILE A 70 2.77 -4.17 5.35
C ILE A 70 3.85 -3.93 6.40
N LYS A 71 4.67 -4.94 6.69
CA LYS A 71 5.72 -4.85 7.71
C LYS A 71 6.79 -3.83 7.28
N LEU A 72 7.23 -3.88 6.03
CA LEU A 72 8.20 -2.95 5.48
C LEU A 72 7.68 -1.52 5.54
N ASN A 73 6.45 -1.26 5.09
CA ASN A 73 5.86 0.07 5.15
C ASN A 73 5.78 0.61 6.58
N LYS A 74 5.39 -0.22 7.55
CA LYS A 74 5.35 0.19 8.96
C LYS A 74 6.73 0.50 9.54
N LEU A 75 7.76 -0.26 9.17
CA LEU A 75 9.13 -0.06 9.64
C LEU A 75 9.78 1.17 8.99
N THR A 76 9.68 1.28 7.67
CA THR A 76 10.26 2.39 6.90
C THR A 76 9.61 3.71 7.29
N TRP A 77 8.30 3.72 7.54
CA TRP A 77 7.51 4.91 7.81
C TRP A 77 7.01 4.98 9.24
N GLN A 78 7.77 4.45 10.20
CA GLN A 78 7.33 4.36 11.58
C GLN A 78 6.82 5.70 12.13
N TYR A 79 7.48 6.81 11.81
CA TYR A 79 7.07 8.18 12.20
C TYR A 79 5.70 8.62 11.65
N ILE A 80 5.29 8.10 10.49
CA ILE A 80 3.99 8.41 9.85
C ILE A 80 2.88 7.53 10.43
N PHE A 81 3.23 6.29 10.79
CA PHE A 81 2.30 5.29 11.31
C PHE A 81 2.08 5.40 12.82
N ASP A 82 3.13 5.71 13.58
CA ASP A 82 3.06 6.05 14.99
C ASP A 82 2.50 7.47 15.05
N LYS A 83 1.19 7.55 15.32
CA LYS A 83 0.51 8.78 15.70
C LYS A 83 1.47 9.55 16.61
N VAL A 84 1.74 10.81 16.29
CA VAL A 84 2.33 11.77 17.23
C VAL A 84 1.60 11.57 18.56
N GLY A 85 2.26 10.90 19.50
CA GLY A 85 1.81 10.82 20.87
C GLY A 85 1.83 12.24 21.37
N THR A 86 0.65 12.86 21.41
CA THR A 86 0.42 14.07 22.19
C THR A 86 0.52 13.65 23.65
N ASN A 87 1.76 13.58 24.15
CA ASN A 87 2.00 13.73 25.57
C ASN A 87 1.80 15.23 25.84
N GLN A 88 0.60 15.55 26.34
CA GLN A 88 0.36 16.77 27.13
C GLN A 88 1.19 16.70 28.41
#